data_AF-A0A8D8U590-F1
#
_entry.id   AF-A0A8D8U590-F1
#
_cell.length_a   1.000
_cell.length_b   1.000
_cell.length_c   1.000
_cell.angle_alpha   90.00
_cell.angle_beta   90.00
_cell.angle_gamma   90.00
#
_symmetry.space_group_name_H-M   'P 1'
#
loop_
_entity.id
_entity.type
_entity.pdbx_description
1 polymer ?
#
loop_
_entity_poly.entity_id
_entity_poly.type
_entity_poly.pdbx_seq_one_letter_code
_entity_poly.pdbx_strand_id
1 'polypeptide(L)'
;MVNGTGTDRTSIDKPKRKKCSACNKIGDYIACHKCTKAFCFPCADISIHESNLLKKDRIKYECVQCCNKKDTTDNFSVLVEMINQLKTQLSSLQQNFEKICNERTDETDCSQNPQDMDSMISEMEERRLRAKNVIMYDIPESDNDNKDVRINHDTSEVTNIVQSMNVNINRFSKVRRLGKKTQGSNPRPIMVTLENAASAISILKKARANKISFIKNDLTPIQREKLKQLKEKLKTKLEGGETDWTIKYVRGIPQLWKIHREQNE
;
A
#
# COMPACT_ATOMS: atom_id res chain seq x y z
N MET A 1 -66.15 54.61 -18.69
CA MET A 1 -65.14 54.67 -17.61
C MET A 1 -63.77 54.56 -18.30
N VAL A 2 -63.07 55.62 -18.75
CA VAL A 2 -62.64 56.87 -18.06
C VAL A 2 -61.89 56.47 -16.79
N ASN A 3 -60.57 56.58 -16.58
CA ASN A 3 -59.41 57.36 -17.07
C ASN A 3 -58.14 56.49 -16.90
N GLY A 4 -56.95 56.65 -17.50
CA GLY A 4 -56.20 57.86 -17.90
C GLY A 4 -55.18 58.25 -16.82
N THR A 5 -53.89 57.85 -16.96
CA THR A 5 -52.63 58.46 -16.43
C THR A 5 -51.48 57.50 -16.81
N GLY A 6 -50.43 57.81 -17.58
CA GLY A 6 -49.71 59.06 -17.78
C GLY A 6 -48.50 59.12 -16.84
N THR A 7 -47.33 58.65 -17.27
CA THR A 7 -45.94 58.98 -16.84
C THR A 7 -45.00 57.91 -17.43
N ASP A 8 -43.78 58.13 -17.88
CA ASP A 8 -43.01 59.34 -18.05
C ASP A 8 -42.08 59.09 -19.25
N ARG A 9 -42.15 59.96 -20.25
CA ARG A 9 -41.01 60.16 -21.14
C ARG A 9 -39.89 60.61 -20.21
N THR A 10 -38.93 59.75 -19.90
CA THR A 10 -37.69 60.22 -19.25
C THR A 10 -37.01 61.10 -20.27
N SER A 11 -37.31 62.39 -20.15
CA SER A 11 -36.63 63.50 -20.77
C SER A 11 -35.16 63.15 -20.85
N ILE A 12 -34.63 63.25 -22.06
CA ILE A 12 -33.22 63.48 -22.30
C ILE A 12 -32.93 64.78 -21.54
N ASP A 13 -32.59 64.62 -20.26
CA ASP A 13 -32.32 65.70 -19.34
C ASP A 13 -31.08 66.38 -19.93
N LYS A 14 -31.30 67.55 -20.54
CA LYS A 14 -30.24 68.44 -21.03
C LYS A 14 -29.11 68.42 -19.99
N PRO A 15 -27.83 68.31 -20.38
CA PRO A 15 -26.74 68.05 -19.45
C PRO A 15 -26.72 69.14 -18.37
N LYS A 16 -27.24 68.82 -17.18
CA LYS A 16 -27.07 69.66 -16.00
C LYS A 16 -25.58 69.71 -15.78
N ARG A 17 -24.98 70.90 -15.86
CA ARG A 17 -23.54 71.14 -15.67
C ARG A 17 -23.08 70.54 -14.34
N LYS A 18 -22.58 69.31 -14.34
CA LYS A 18 -22.04 68.62 -13.15
C LYS A 18 -20.54 68.86 -13.06
N LYS A 19 -20.01 68.97 -11.84
CA LYS A 19 -18.57 69.05 -11.59
C LYS A 19 -17.95 67.65 -11.73
N CYS A 20 -16.81 67.56 -12.41
CA CYS A 20 -16.03 66.34 -12.47
C CYS A 20 -15.60 65.92 -11.06
N SER A 21 -15.85 64.67 -10.69
CA SER A 21 -15.52 64.13 -9.36
C SER A 21 -14.01 63.99 -9.12
N ALA A 22 -13.18 64.11 -10.17
CA ALA A 22 -11.72 64.05 -10.06
C ALA A 22 -11.06 65.43 -10.05
N CYS A 23 -11.51 66.37 -10.89
CA CYS A 23 -10.85 67.67 -11.07
C CYS A 23 -11.75 68.89 -10.82
N ASN A 24 -13.00 68.69 -10.39
CA ASN A 24 -14.01 69.73 -10.13
C ASN A 24 -14.34 70.68 -11.29
N LYS A 25 -13.80 70.45 -12.49
CA LYS A 25 -14.12 71.23 -13.69
C LYS A 25 -15.55 70.96 -14.16
N ILE A 26 -16.16 71.98 -14.76
CA ILE A 26 -17.51 71.94 -15.33
C ILE A 26 -17.38 71.81 -16.85
N GLY A 27 -18.08 70.85 -17.44
CA GLY A 27 -18.03 70.59 -18.89
C GLY A 27 -18.78 69.32 -19.26
N ASP A 28 -18.50 68.77 -20.43
CA ASP A 28 -19.03 67.47 -20.84
C ASP A 28 -18.51 66.36 -19.92
N TYR A 29 -19.40 65.48 -19.50
CA TYR A 29 -19.11 64.43 -18.54
C TYR A 29 -19.75 63.10 -18.93
N ILE A 30 -19.15 62.01 -18.43
CA ILE A 30 -19.73 60.68 -18.42
C ILE A 30 -19.92 60.21 -16.97
N ALA A 31 -21.02 59.53 -16.70
CA ALA A 31 -21.30 58.97 -15.39
C ALA A 31 -20.84 57.50 -15.33
N CYS A 32 -20.11 57.13 -14.29
CA CYS A 32 -19.81 55.73 -14.01
C CYS A 32 -21.10 54.97 -13.70
N HIS A 33 -21.34 53.85 -14.39
CA HIS A 33 -22.55 53.06 -14.25
C HIS A 33 -22.72 52.44 -12.85
N LYS A 34 -21.61 52.24 -12.12
CA LYS A 34 -21.61 51.65 -10.77
C LYS A 34 -21.74 52.68 -9.66
N CYS A 35 -20.90 53.71 -9.65
CA CYS A 35 -20.85 54.67 -8.55
C CYS A 35 -21.60 55.98 -8.84
N THR A 36 -22.16 56.12 -10.05
CA THR A 36 -22.93 57.29 -10.52
C THR A 36 -22.16 58.62 -10.53
N LYS A 37 -20.88 58.62 -10.12
CA LYS A 37 -19.99 59.78 -10.15
C LYS A 37 -19.73 60.22 -11.60
N ALA A 38 -19.72 61.54 -11.80
CA ALA A 38 -19.49 62.16 -13.09
C ALA A 38 -18.00 62.49 -13.29
N PHE A 39 -17.45 62.17 -14.45
CA PHE A 39 -16.07 62.44 -14.82
C PHE A 39 -16.04 63.17 -16.15
N CYS A 40 -15.22 64.21 -16.27
CA CYS A 40 -14.98 64.82 -17.58
C CYS A 40 -14.18 63.85 -18.46
N PHE A 41 -14.35 63.93 -19.78
CA PHE A 41 -13.71 62.98 -20.70
C PHE A 41 -12.19 62.83 -20.49
N PRO A 42 -11.40 63.91 -20.26
CA PRO A 42 -9.97 63.76 -19.97
C PRO A 42 -9.69 62.99 -18.67
N CYS A 43 -10.49 63.18 -17.61
CA CYS A 43 -10.31 62.44 -16.35
C CYS A 43 -10.88 61.02 -16.38
N ALA A 44 -11.59 60.67 -17.45
CA ALA A 44 -12.09 59.33 -17.72
C ALA A 44 -11.22 58.61 -18.77
N ASP A 45 -10.11 59.21 -19.21
CA ASP A 45 -9.27 58.76 -20.33
C ASP A 45 -10.06 58.49 -21.62
N ILE A 46 -11.07 59.32 -21.88
CA ILE A 46 -11.90 59.27 -23.08
C ILE A 46 -11.50 60.42 -24.00
N SER A 47 -11.14 60.09 -25.24
CA SER A 47 -10.91 61.08 -26.29
C SER A 47 -12.22 61.69 -26.78
N ILE A 48 -12.13 62.87 -27.41
CA ILE A 48 -13.28 63.55 -28.02
C ILE A 48 -13.98 62.65 -29.06
N HIS A 49 -13.22 61.83 -29.80
CA HIS A 49 -13.76 60.93 -30.81
C HIS A 49 -14.56 59.78 -30.18
N GLU A 50 -14.09 59.23 -29.06
CA GLU A 50 -14.79 58.20 -28.28
C GLU A 50 -16.03 58.76 -27.58
N SER A 51 -16.01 60.03 -27.18
CA SER A 51 -17.17 60.68 -26.57
C SER A 51 -18.41 60.67 -27.48
N ASN A 52 -18.22 60.70 -28.80
CA ASN A 52 -19.31 60.61 -29.78
C ASN A 52 -19.84 59.19 -29.97
N LEU A 53 -19.02 58.17 -29.69
CA LEU A 53 -19.43 56.77 -29.72
C LEU A 53 -20.21 56.39 -28.46
N LEU A 54 -19.83 56.96 -27.31
CA LEU A 54 -20.50 56.75 -26.02
C LEU A 54 -21.90 57.40 -25.95
N LYS A 55 -22.17 58.40 -26.80
CA LYS A 55 -23.50 59.01 -26.97
C LYS A 55 -24.49 58.12 -27.75
N LYS A 56 -24.05 56.96 -28.28
CA LYS A 56 -24.93 55.96 -28.88
C LYS A 56 -25.28 54.92 -27.80
N ASP A 57 -26.57 54.76 -27.52
CA ASP A 57 -27.18 54.34 -26.25
C ASP A 57 -26.92 52.90 -25.72
N ARG A 58 -25.74 52.29 -25.89
CA ARG A 58 -25.49 50.91 -25.38
C ARG A 58 -24.15 50.65 -24.69
N ILE A 59 -23.30 51.66 -24.49
CA ILE A 59 -21.98 51.45 -23.87
C ILE A 59 -22.01 51.87 -22.40
N LYS A 60 -21.64 50.94 -21.50
CA LYS A 60 -21.53 51.20 -20.05
C LYS A 60 -20.10 51.60 -19.73
N TYR A 61 -19.92 52.78 -19.12
CA TYR A 61 -18.63 53.23 -18.60
C TYR A 61 -18.48 52.88 -17.12
N GLU A 62 -17.33 52.32 -16.74
CA GLU A 62 -16.93 52.08 -15.35
C GLU A 62 -15.63 52.83 -15.05
N CYS A 63 -15.57 53.57 -13.94
CA CYS A 63 -14.34 54.24 -13.55
C CYS A 63 -13.29 53.26 -13.00
N VAL A 64 -12.01 53.63 -13.07
CA VAL A 64 -10.87 52.83 -12.59
C VAL A 64 -11.05 52.35 -11.14
N GLN A 65 -11.59 53.19 -10.26
CA GLN A 65 -11.88 52.82 -8.86
C GLN A 65 -12.94 51.73 -8.72
N CYS A 66 -13.86 51.62 -9.67
CA CYS A 66 -14.90 50.59 -9.72
C CYS A 66 -14.47 49.34 -10.50
N CYS A 67 -13.45 49.47 -11.35
CA CYS A 67 -12.81 48.37 -12.08
C CYS A 67 -11.88 47.58 -11.12
N ASN A 68 -10.98 48.28 -10.42
CA ASN A 68 -9.99 47.65 -9.52
C ASN A 68 -10.58 46.96 -8.28
N LYS A 69 -11.85 47.19 -7.96
CA LYS A 69 -12.53 46.55 -6.81
C LYS A 69 -13.05 45.14 -7.10
N LYS A 70 -13.09 44.69 -8.36
CA LYS A 70 -13.75 43.42 -8.73
C LYS A 70 -12.83 42.21 -8.86
N ASP A 71 -11.55 42.38 -9.19
CA ASP A 71 -10.75 41.23 -9.65
C ASP A 71 -9.62 40.79 -8.69
N THR A 72 -9.23 41.60 -7.71
CA THR A 72 -8.02 41.33 -6.90
C THR A 72 -8.28 40.88 -5.46
N THR A 73 -9.46 41.15 -4.87
CA THR A 73 -9.68 40.88 -3.44
C THR A 73 -10.25 39.49 -3.15
N ASP A 74 -11.19 39.00 -3.97
CA ASP A 74 -11.90 37.75 -3.66
C ASP A 74 -11.07 36.50 -4.01
N ASN A 75 -10.35 36.53 -5.14
CA ASN A 75 -9.47 35.41 -5.52
C ASN A 75 -8.21 35.33 -4.64
N PHE A 76 -7.71 36.47 -4.15
CA PHE A 76 -6.54 36.50 -3.29
C PHE A 76 -6.85 35.97 -1.89
N SER A 77 -8.04 36.25 -1.34
CA SER A 77 -8.42 35.73 -0.01
C SER A 77 -8.51 34.20 -0.02
N VAL A 78 -9.12 33.62 -1.07
CA VAL A 78 -9.25 32.16 -1.22
C VAL A 78 -7.87 31.49 -1.34
N LEU A 79 -6.96 32.08 -2.11
CA LEU A 79 -5.58 31.57 -2.23
C LEU A 79 -4.81 31.64 -0.91
N VAL A 80 -4.97 32.74 -0.15
CA VAL A 80 -4.34 32.89 1.17
C VAL A 80 -4.90 31.86 2.16
N GLU A 81 -6.19 31.59 2.14
CA GLU A 81 -6.82 30.53 2.95
C GLU A 81 -6.27 29.14 2.59
N MET A 82 -6.15 28.81 1.30
CA MET A 82 -5.57 27.53 0.86
C MET A 82 -4.10 27.39 1.25
N ILE A 83 -3.30 28.45 1.14
CA ILE A 83 -1.89 28.45 1.57
C ILE A 83 -1.78 28.22 3.07
N ASN A 84 -2.64 28.88 3.86
CA ASN A 84 -2.68 28.69 5.30
C ASN A 84 -3.12 27.27 5.67
N GLN A 85 -4.12 26.70 4.98
CA GLN A 85 -4.52 25.30 5.16
C GLN A 85 -3.37 24.34 4.85
N LEU A 86 -2.70 24.49 3.71
CA LEU A 86 -1.54 23.65 3.36
C LEU A 86 -0.41 23.77 4.38
N LYS A 87 -0.14 24.99 4.88
CA LYS A 87 0.87 25.22 5.92
C LYS A 87 0.49 24.50 7.22
N THR A 88 -0.78 24.56 7.63
CA THR A 88 -1.24 23.83 8.82
C THR A 88 -1.15 22.31 8.63
N GLN A 89 -1.45 21.80 7.43
CA GLN A 89 -1.31 20.37 7.12
C GLN A 89 0.15 19.93 7.17
N LEU A 90 1.07 20.70 6.60
CA LEU A 90 2.51 20.43 6.68
C LEU A 90 3.02 20.44 8.12
N SER A 91 2.65 21.45 8.92
CA SER A 91 3.01 21.50 10.34
C SER A 91 2.42 20.32 11.12
N SER A 92 1.18 19.92 10.84
CA SER A 92 0.56 18.76 11.49
C SER A 92 1.24 17.45 11.10
N LEU A 93 1.64 17.29 9.82
CA LEU A 93 2.40 16.12 9.36
C LEU A 93 3.79 16.09 9.98
N GLN A 94 4.48 17.22 10.04
CA GLN A 94 5.78 17.34 10.71
C GLN A 94 5.69 16.97 12.20
N GLN A 95 4.68 17.50 12.91
CA GLN A 95 4.43 17.14 14.32
C GLN A 95 4.06 15.67 14.49
N ASN A 96 3.30 15.09 13.55
CA ASN A 96 3.00 13.65 13.58
C ASN A 96 4.25 12.81 13.33
N PHE A 97 5.14 13.22 12.42
CA PHE A 97 6.44 12.58 12.23
C PHE A 97 7.31 12.68 13.49
N GLU A 98 7.39 13.84 14.13
CA GLU A 98 8.13 14.02 15.38
C GLU A 98 7.53 13.20 16.52
N LYS A 99 6.20 13.12 16.63
CA LYS A 99 5.52 12.24 17.59
C LYS A 99 5.82 10.77 17.32
N ILE A 100 5.75 10.30 16.07
CA ILE A 100 6.08 8.91 15.72
C ILE A 100 7.56 8.60 16.01
N CYS A 101 8.46 9.58 15.83
CA CYS A 101 9.87 9.45 16.16
C CYS A 101 10.13 9.45 17.67
N ASN A 102 9.40 10.25 18.45
CA ASN A 102 9.57 10.39 19.90
C ASN A 102 8.79 9.31 20.69
N GLU A 103 7.67 8.82 20.20
CA GLU A 103 6.97 7.66 20.77
C GLU A 103 7.77 6.36 20.56
N ARG A 104 8.79 6.38 19.68
CA ARG A 104 9.77 5.29 19.53
C ARG A 104 10.98 5.40 20.46
N THR A 105 11.08 6.43 21.31
CA THR A 105 12.19 6.57 22.28
C THR A 105 11.90 5.97 23.66
N ASP A 106 10.71 5.41 23.89
CA ASP A 106 10.40 4.65 25.10
C ASP A 106 10.56 3.13 24.84
N GLU A 107 11.74 2.61 25.17
CA GLU A 107 12.05 1.21 25.50
C GLU A 107 11.22 0.09 24.84
N THR A 108 11.14 0.08 23.51
CA THR A 108 10.85 -1.15 22.74
C THR A 108 11.76 -1.24 21.53
N ASP A 109 12.98 -1.70 21.79
CA ASP A 109 13.83 -2.57 20.95
C ASP A 109 13.60 -2.51 19.42
N CYS A 110 13.69 -1.33 18.82
CA CYS A 110 13.69 -1.13 17.36
C CYS A 110 15.03 -0.59 16.86
N SER A 111 16.11 -0.87 17.59
CA SER A 111 17.44 -0.95 17.00
C SER A 111 17.51 -2.27 16.23
N GLN A 112 16.76 -2.38 15.12
CA GLN A 112 17.02 -3.46 14.18
C GLN A 112 18.37 -3.16 13.55
N ASN A 113 19.39 -3.76 14.16
CA ASN A 113 20.73 -3.84 13.63
C ASN A 113 20.60 -4.23 12.14
N PRO A 114 21.26 -3.58 11.18
CA PRO A 114 21.15 -3.95 9.75
C PRO A 114 21.34 -5.45 9.50
N GLN A 115 22.11 -6.12 10.37
CA GLN A 115 22.29 -7.57 10.39
C GLN A 115 20.98 -8.38 10.61
N ASP A 116 20.03 -7.87 11.38
CA ASP A 116 18.74 -8.54 11.63
C ASP A 116 17.81 -8.48 10.41
N MET A 117 17.85 -7.37 9.66
CA MET A 117 17.09 -7.25 8.41
C MET A 117 17.64 -8.15 7.31
N ASP A 118 18.96 -8.18 7.14
CA ASP A 118 19.60 -9.09 6.17
C ASP A 118 19.35 -10.56 6.53
N SER A 119 19.40 -10.90 7.82
CA SER A 119 19.05 -12.23 8.32
C SER A 119 17.61 -12.60 8.00
N MET A 120 16.66 -11.67 8.19
CA MET A 120 15.25 -11.89 7.86
C MET A 120 15.01 -12.09 6.36
N ILE A 121 15.65 -11.28 5.51
CA ILE A 121 15.55 -11.40 4.05
C ILE A 121 16.15 -12.74 3.58
N SER A 122 17.33 -13.10 4.10
CA SER A 122 18.00 -14.37 3.81
C SER A 122 17.13 -15.57 4.19
N GLU A 123 16.52 -15.54 5.38
CA GLU A 123 15.59 -16.58 5.85
C GLU A 123 14.33 -16.66 4.97
N MET A 124 13.78 -15.53 4.52
CA MET A 124 12.63 -15.52 3.61
C MET A 124 12.96 -16.17 2.27
N GLU A 125 14.12 -15.85 1.69
CA GLU A 125 14.57 -16.43 0.43
C GLU A 125 14.90 -17.92 0.59
N GLU A 126 15.55 -18.32 1.68
CA GLU A 126 15.84 -19.72 1.97
C GLU A 126 14.54 -20.55 2.09
N ARG A 127 13.52 -20.01 2.77
CA ARG A 127 12.19 -20.64 2.84
C ARG A 127 11.57 -20.80 1.46
N ARG A 128 11.65 -19.78 0.61
CA ARG A 128 11.11 -19.81 -0.76
C ARG A 128 11.79 -20.90 -1.59
N LEU A 129 13.11 -21.03 -1.50
CA LEU A 129 13.88 -22.06 -2.19
C LEU A 129 13.56 -23.46 -1.67
N ARG A 130 13.50 -23.64 -0.35
CA ARG A 130 13.20 -24.94 0.31
C ARG A 130 11.73 -25.35 0.20
N ALA A 131 10.80 -24.44 -0.06
CA ALA A 131 9.38 -24.76 -0.24
C ALA A 131 9.12 -25.70 -1.43
N LYS A 132 10.06 -25.80 -2.36
CA LYS A 132 10.02 -26.75 -3.49
C LYS A 132 10.63 -28.12 -3.16
N ASN A 133 11.19 -28.29 -1.97
CA ASN A 133 11.88 -29.50 -1.56
C ASN A 133 11.00 -30.37 -0.64
N VAL A 134 11.14 -31.68 -0.79
CA VAL A 134 10.66 -32.67 0.19
C VAL A 134 11.81 -33.58 0.60
N ILE A 135 11.81 -34.00 1.86
CA ILE A 135 12.79 -34.93 2.40
C ILE A 135 12.10 -36.26 2.67
N MET A 136 12.59 -37.33 2.05
CA MET A 136 12.10 -38.68 2.21
C MET A 136 13.11 -39.50 3.02
N TYR A 137 12.62 -40.23 4.02
CA TYR A 137 13.39 -41.08 4.90
C TYR A 137 13.11 -42.56 4.62
N ASP A 138 14.01 -43.43 5.07
CA ASP A 138 13.86 -44.88 5.05
C ASP A 138 13.70 -45.50 3.65
N ILE A 139 14.32 -44.88 2.64
CA ILE A 139 14.41 -45.43 1.29
C ILE A 139 15.72 -46.23 1.16
N PRO A 140 15.70 -47.52 0.78
CA PRO A 140 16.90 -48.33 0.61
C PRO A 140 17.94 -47.67 -0.31
N GLU A 141 19.22 -47.72 0.06
CA GLU A 141 20.32 -47.14 -0.72
C GLU A 141 21.01 -48.21 -1.56
N SER A 142 21.31 -47.91 -2.82
CA SER A 142 22.07 -48.84 -3.67
C SER A 142 23.55 -48.83 -3.28
N ASP A 143 24.12 -50.02 -3.12
CA ASP A 143 25.55 -50.24 -2.87
C ASP A 143 26.40 -50.29 -4.14
N ASN A 144 25.83 -49.96 -5.31
CA ASN A 144 26.57 -49.95 -6.56
C ASN A 144 27.70 -48.90 -6.56
N ASP A 145 28.87 -49.25 -7.06
CA ASP A 145 30.01 -48.33 -7.15
C ASP A 145 29.76 -47.20 -8.17
N ASN A 146 28.97 -47.48 -9.22
CA ASN A 146 28.66 -46.50 -10.24
C ASN A 146 27.67 -45.44 -9.71
N LYS A 147 28.10 -44.18 -9.78
CA LYS A 147 27.32 -43.02 -9.35
C LYS A 147 25.99 -42.88 -10.10
N ASP A 148 25.98 -43.06 -11.41
CA ASP A 148 24.79 -42.84 -12.24
C ASP A 148 23.75 -43.93 -11.98
N VAL A 149 24.20 -45.18 -11.76
CA VAL A 149 23.32 -46.29 -11.37
C VAL A 149 22.63 -45.99 -10.03
N ARG A 150 23.37 -45.49 -9.03
CA ARG A 150 22.78 -45.09 -7.74
C ARG A 150 21.78 -43.96 -7.86
N ILE A 151 22.08 -42.94 -8.69
CA ILE A 151 21.15 -41.82 -8.92
C ILE A 151 19.87 -42.31 -9.60
N ASN A 152 19.99 -43.19 -10.59
CA ASN A 152 18.84 -43.76 -11.29
C ASN A 152 18.00 -44.66 -10.38
N HIS A 153 18.64 -45.45 -9.52
CA HIS A 153 17.96 -46.22 -8.48
C HIS A 153 17.15 -45.30 -7.56
N ASP A 154 17.78 -44.29 -6.97
CA ASP A 154 17.12 -43.33 -6.07
C ASP A 154 15.98 -42.59 -6.76
N THR A 155 16.16 -42.19 -8.03
CA THR A 155 15.13 -41.51 -8.82
C THR A 155 13.94 -42.43 -9.09
N SER A 156 14.20 -43.71 -9.38
CA SER A 156 13.16 -44.72 -9.62
C SER A 156 12.36 -44.99 -8.34
N GLU A 157 13.03 -45.18 -7.21
CA GLU A 157 12.37 -45.37 -5.90
C GLU A 157 11.48 -44.19 -5.52
N VAL A 158 11.98 -42.96 -5.67
CA VAL A 158 11.20 -41.75 -5.44
C VAL A 158 9.98 -41.69 -6.37
N THR A 159 10.16 -42.03 -7.65
CA THR A 159 9.06 -42.05 -8.63
C THR A 159 7.97 -43.03 -8.20
N ASN A 160 8.34 -44.26 -7.83
CA ASN A 160 7.42 -45.31 -7.40
C ASN A 160 6.62 -44.87 -6.16
N ILE A 161 7.29 -44.30 -5.16
CA ILE A 161 6.66 -43.78 -3.94
C ILE A 161 5.65 -42.67 -4.30
N VAL A 162 6.05 -41.69 -5.11
CA VAL A 162 5.18 -40.58 -5.51
C VAL A 162 3.96 -41.05 -6.30
N GLN A 163 4.16 -42.00 -7.22
CA GLN A 163 3.08 -42.59 -8.01
C GLN A 163 2.09 -43.39 -7.14
N SER A 164 2.59 -44.18 -6.18
CA SER A 164 1.73 -44.92 -5.23
C SER A 164 0.85 -44.03 -4.35
N MET A 165 1.25 -42.76 -4.15
CA MET A 165 0.42 -41.76 -3.46
C MET A 165 -0.64 -41.13 -4.40
N ASN A 166 -0.75 -41.57 -5.65
CA ASN A 166 -1.57 -40.94 -6.70
C ASN A 166 -1.26 -39.44 -6.84
N VAL A 167 0.02 -39.05 -6.77
CA VAL A 167 0.44 -37.67 -7.06
C VAL A 167 1.09 -37.66 -8.43
N ASN A 168 0.51 -36.91 -9.36
CA ASN A 168 1.06 -36.80 -10.70
C ASN A 168 2.17 -35.75 -10.72
N ILE A 169 3.42 -36.19 -10.87
CA ILE A 169 4.59 -35.33 -10.99
C ILE A 169 5.28 -35.66 -12.32
N ASN A 170 5.35 -34.68 -13.21
CA ASN A 170 5.97 -34.87 -14.53
C ASN A 170 7.47 -35.12 -14.43
N ARG A 171 8.17 -34.31 -13.61
CA ARG A 171 9.63 -34.35 -13.48
C ARG A 171 10.10 -33.82 -12.14
N PHE A 172 11.16 -34.44 -11.61
CA PHE A 172 11.94 -33.91 -10.49
C PHE A 172 13.09 -33.05 -11.02
N SER A 173 13.30 -31.87 -10.42
CA SER A 173 14.42 -31.01 -10.78
C SER A 173 15.75 -31.57 -10.28
N LYS A 174 15.75 -32.18 -9.08
CA LYS A 174 16.94 -32.80 -8.50
C LYS A 174 16.56 -33.86 -7.48
N VAL A 175 17.26 -34.99 -7.49
CA VAL A 175 17.16 -36.05 -6.47
C VAL A 175 18.56 -36.30 -5.93
N ARG A 176 18.76 -36.21 -4.61
CA ARG A 176 20.06 -36.48 -3.99
C ARG A 176 19.93 -36.94 -2.53
N ARG A 177 20.84 -37.81 -2.11
CA ARG A 177 21.00 -38.19 -0.68
C ARG A 177 21.58 -37.05 0.15
N LEU A 178 21.21 -37.00 1.43
CA LEU A 178 21.71 -36.06 2.43
C LEU A 178 22.71 -36.76 3.38
N GLY A 179 23.84 -36.10 3.65
CA GLY A 179 24.86 -36.59 4.59
C GLY A 179 25.89 -37.53 3.96
N LYS A 180 26.86 -37.97 4.77
CA LYS A 180 27.92 -38.90 4.39
C LYS A 180 27.43 -40.34 4.57
N LYS A 181 27.85 -41.25 3.68
CA LYS A 181 27.54 -42.68 3.80
C LYS A 181 28.33 -43.25 4.97
N THR A 182 27.64 -43.86 5.93
CA THR A 182 28.24 -44.52 7.09
C THR A 182 27.80 -45.98 7.07
N GLN A 183 28.76 -46.90 7.13
CA GLN A 183 28.48 -48.34 7.13
C GLN A 183 27.70 -48.73 8.39
N GLY A 184 26.68 -49.58 8.23
CA GLY A 184 25.83 -50.06 9.34
C GLY A 184 24.85 -49.02 9.91
N SER A 185 24.68 -47.86 9.26
CA SER A 185 23.70 -46.85 9.66
C SER A 185 22.42 -46.95 8.83
N ASN A 186 21.36 -46.29 9.30
CA ASN A 186 20.10 -46.17 8.55
C ASN A 186 20.34 -45.53 7.17
N PRO A 187 19.52 -45.90 6.16
CA PRO A 187 19.62 -45.31 4.83
C PRO A 187 19.56 -43.77 4.88
N ARG A 188 20.41 -43.12 4.09
CA ARG A 188 20.47 -41.65 4.10
C ARG A 188 19.18 -41.06 3.56
N PRO A 189 18.67 -39.95 4.14
CA PRO A 189 17.48 -39.29 3.62
C PRO A 189 17.71 -38.78 2.19
N ILE A 190 16.67 -38.82 1.36
CA ILE A 190 16.68 -38.26 0.00
C ILE A 190 16.01 -36.89 0.02
N MET A 191 16.70 -35.88 -0.49
CA MET A 191 16.12 -34.58 -0.82
C MET A 191 15.69 -34.57 -2.28
N VAL A 192 14.41 -34.31 -2.50
CA VAL A 192 13.79 -34.19 -3.81
C VAL A 192 13.40 -32.73 -4.02
N THR A 193 13.98 -32.08 -5.02
CA THR A 193 13.61 -30.73 -5.45
C THR A 193 12.65 -30.83 -6.63
N LEU A 194 11.49 -30.19 -6.48
CA LEU A 194 10.44 -30.11 -7.51
C LEU A 194 10.51 -28.76 -8.24
N GLU A 195 9.85 -28.67 -9.38
CA GLU A 195 9.83 -27.43 -10.19
C GLU A 195 9.12 -26.28 -9.46
N ASN A 196 8.07 -26.61 -8.70
CA ASN A 196 7.23 -25.66 -7.99
C ASN A 196 6.84 -26.17 -6.59
N ALA A 197 6.46 -25.23 -5.72
CA ALA A 197 6.08 -25.53 -4.33
C ALA A 197 4.71 -26.23 -4.23
N ALA A 198 3.81 -26.03 -5.20
CA ALA A 198 2.49 -26.68 -5.21
C ALA A 198 2.61 -28.20 -5.33
N SER A 199 3.56 -28.69 -6.13
CA SER A 199 3.90 -30.10 -6.26
C SER A 199 4.42 -30.68 -4.93
N ALA A 200 5.31 -29.96 -4.24
CA ALA A 200 5.78 -30.35 -2.91
C ALA A 200 4.63 -30.44 -1.91
N ILE A 201 3.74 -29.44 -1.88
CA ILE A 201 2.55 -29.43 -1.03
C ILE A 201 1.64 -30.63 -1.34
N SER A 202 1.46 -30.99 -2.62
CA SER A 202 0.62 -32.12 -3.03
C SER A 202 1.16 -33.45 -2.51
N ILE A 203 2.49 -33.64 -2.53
CA ILE A 203 3.16 -34.79 -1.92
C ILE A 203 2.95 -34.77 -0.39
N LEU A 204 3.23 -33.65 0.26
CA LEU A 204 3.17 -33.52 1.72
C LEU A 204 1.76 -33.71 2.30
N LYS A 205 0.72 -33.31 1.56
CA LYS A 205 -0.68 -33.55 1.95
C LYS A 205 -1.00 -35.05 2.05
N LYS A 206 -0.42 -35.86 1.16
CA LYS A 206 -0.64 -37.31 1.12
C LYS A 206 0.39 -38.10 1.92
N ALA A 207 1.51 -37.49 2.28
CA ALA A 207 2.58 -38.10 3.06
C ALA A 207 2.11 -38.75 4.38
N ARG A 208 1.07 -38.21 5.03
CA ARG A 208 0.55 -38.79 6.29
C ARG A 208 -0.10 -40.16 6.10
N ALA A 209 -0.64 -40.44 4.91
CA ALA A 209 -1.26 -41.71 4.58
C ALA A 209 -0.25 -42.70 3.97
N ASN A 210 0.94 -42.21 3.58
CA ASN A 210 1.99 -43.05 3.04
C ASN A 210 2.58 -43.95 4.12
N LYS A 211 2.64 -45.25 3.86
CA LYS A 211 3.26 -46.25 4.75
C LYS A 211 4.65 -46.68 4.28
N ILE A 212 5.04 -46.31 3.06
CA ILE A 212 6.29 -46.77 2.44
C ILE A 212 7.49 -45.98 2.96
N SER A 213 7.33 -44.66 3.13
CA SER A 213 8.41 -43.78 3.57
C SER A 213 7.87 -42.60 4.37
N PHE A 214 8.67 -42.12 5.32
CA PHE A 214 8.35 -40.88 6.01
C PHE A 214 8.77 -39.69 5.15
N ILE A 215 7.83 -38.80 4.85
CA ILE A 215 8.08 -37.62 4.03
C ILE A 215 7.83 -36.37 4.86
N LYS A 216 8.81 -35.46 4.88
CA LYS A 216 8.76 -34.21 5.64
C LYS A 216 9.16 -33.01 4.79
N ASN A 217 8.77 -31.82 5.24
CA ASN A 217 9.19 -30.56 4.65
C ASN A 217 10.70 -30.36 4.86
N ASP A 218 11.35 -29.75 3.87
CA ASP A 218 12.68 -29.21 4.04
C ASP A 218 12.58 -27.85 4.77
N LEU A 219 13.15 -27.78 5.97
CA LEU A 219 13.02 -26.62 6.86
C LEU A 219 14.36 -25.91 7.01
N THR A 220 14.32 -24.58 7.14
CA THR A 220 15.52 -23.78 7.44
C THR A 220 16.08 -24.15 8.82
N PRO A 221 17.36 -23.85 9.11
CA PRO A 221 17.91 -24.02 10.46
C PRO A 221 17.06 -23.35 11.54
N ILE A 222 16.61 -22.11 11.29
CA ILE A 222 15.76 -21.34 12.21
C ILE A 222 14.41 -22.05 12.46
N GLN A 223 13.77 -22.55 11.40
CA GLN A 223 12.51 -23.31 11.53
C GLN A 223 12.69 -24.61 12.30
N ARG A 224 13.80 -25.34 12.06
CA ARG A 224 14.11 -26.59 12.77
C ARG A 224 14.32 -26.36 14.25
N GLU A 225 15.06 -25.31 14.61
CA GLU A 225 15.32 -24.96 16.01
C GLU A 225 14.04 -24.56 16.72
N LYS A 226 13.20 -23.72 16.10
CA LYS A 226 11.87 -23.36 16.66
C LYS A 226 11.00 -24.59 16.91
N LEU A 227 10.97 -25.55 15.98
CA LEU A 227 10.22 -26.79 16.16
C LEU A 227 10.80 -27.69 17.24
N LYS A 228 12.13 -27.74 17.39
CA LYS A 228 12.80 -28.48 18.45
C LYS A 228 12.39 -27.93 19.81
N GLN A 229 12.47 -26.63 20.01
CA GLN A 229 12.04 -25.95 21.23
C GLN A 229 10.56 -26.20 21.55
N LEU A 230 9.68 -26.16 20.54
CA LEU A 230 8.26 -26.46 20.73
C LEU A 230 8.02 -27.92 21.14
N LYS A 231 8.78 -28.86 20.59
CA LYS A 231 8.69 -30.29 20.96
C LYS A 231 9.19 -30.53 22.38
N GLU A 232 10.26 -29.87 22.79
CA GLU A 232 10.78 -29.93 24.17
C GLU A 232 9.73 -29.38 25.15
N LYS A 233 9.16 -28.20 24.87
CA LYS A 233 8.08 -27.61 25.68
C LYS A 233 6.85 -28.53 25.74
N LEU A 234 6.46 -29.14 24.62
CA LEU A 234 5.35 -30.10 24.59
C LEU A 234 5.66 -31.33 25.46
N LYS A 235 6.88 -31.87 25.35
CA LYS A 235 7.32 -33.03 26.13
C LYS A 235 7.26 -32.73 27.63
N THR A 236 7.79 -31.59 28.08
CA THR A 236 7.73 -31.18 29.49
C THR A 236 6.29 -31.09 30.01
N LYS A 237 5.35 -30.59 29.19
CA LYS A 237 3.92 -30.55 29.56
C LYS A 237 3.29 -31.93 29.67
N LEU A 238 3.59 -32.82 28.71
CA LEU A 238 3.10 -34.20 28.73
C LEU A 238 3.64 -34.96 29.95
N GLU A 239 4.92 -34.79 30.29
CA GLU A 239 5.54 -35.35 31.49
C GLU A 239 4.96 -34.77 32.79
N GLY A 240 4.50 -33.52 32.76
CA GLY A 240 3.74 -32.89 33.84
C GLY A 240 2.26 -33.31 33.94
N GLY A 241 1.80 -34.25 33.10
CA GLY A 241 0.43 -34.76 33.10
C GLY A 241 -0.57 -33.95 32.27
N GLU A 242 -0.15 -32.86 31.61
CA GLU A 242 -1.01 -32.07 30.74
C GLU A 242 -1.12 -32.70 29.35
N THR A 243 -2.18 -33.49 29.09
CA THR A 243 -2.38 -34.20 27.80
C THR A 243 -3.12 -33.40 26.72
N ASP A 244 -3.67 -32.23 27.07
CA ASP A 244 -4.46 -31.41 26.16
C ASP A 244 -3.63 -30.49 25.26
N TRP A 245 -2.32 -30.73 25.11
CA TRP A 245 -1.44 -29.89 24.29
C TRP A 245 -0.99 -30.58 23.03
N THR A 246 -0.87 -29.81 21.95
CA THR A 246 -0.34 -30.27 20.67
C THR A 246 0.40 -29.15 19.96
N ILE A 247 1.21 -29.48 18.94
CA ILE A 247 1.81 -28.48 18.06
C ILE A 247 0.89 -28.31 16.85
N LYS A 248 0.31 -27.11 16.70
CA LYS A 248 -0.55 -26.76 15.57
C LYS A 248 0.08 -25.62 14.78
N TYR A 249 -0.09 -25.67 13.46
CA TYR A 249 0.29 -24.56 12.59
C TYR A 249 -0.87 -23.59 12.47
N VAL A 250 -0.70 -22.36 12.96
CA VAL A 250 -1.68 -21.28 12.85
C VAL A 250 -1.11 -20.24 11.89
N ARG A 251 -1.81 -19.98 10.78
CA ARG A 251 -1.33 -19.10 9.69
C ARG A 251 0.10 -19.43 9.23
N GLY A 252 0.42 -20.72 9.14
CA GLY A 252 1.75 -21.20 8.73
C GLY A 252 2.83 -21.15 9.81
N ILE A 253 2.53 -20.68 11.02
CA ILE A 253 3.48 -20.58 12.13
C ILE A 253 3.23 -21.72 13.13
N PRO A 254 4.22 -22.57 13.46
CA PRO A 254 4.05 -23.60 14.46
C PRO A 254 3.95 -22.97 15.85
N GLN A 255 2.94 -23.40 16.61
CA GLN A 255 2.66 -22.93 17.96
C GLN A 255 2.20 -24.10 18.83
N LEU A 256 2.44 -24.00 20.13
CA LEU A 256 1.86 -24.90 21.11
C LEU A 256 0.40 -24.51 21.31
N TRP A 257 -0.51 -25.46 21.15
CA TRP A 257 -1.94 -25.23 21.09
C TRP A 257 -2.67 -26.15 22.05
N LYS A 258 -3.55 -25.59 22.89
CA LYS A 258 -4.39 -26.38 23.80
C LYS A 258 -5.65 -26.85 23.07
N ILE A 259 -5.89 -28.15 23.08
CA ILE A 259 -7.07 -28.80 22.52
C ILE A 259 -8.23 -28.48 23.45
N HIS A 260 -9.24 -27.79 22.92
CA HIS A 260 -10.50 -27.56 23.63
C HIS A 260 -11.44 -28.69 23.18
N ARG A 261 -11.83 -29.57 24.09
CA ARG A 261 -12.89 -30.54 23.84
C ARG A 261 -14.20 -29.84 24.20
N GLU A 262 -14.92 -29.34 23.20
CA GLU A 262 -16.32 -28.97 23.40
C GLU A 262 -17.08 -30.25 23.75
N GLN A 263 -17.65 -30.29 24.96
CA GLN A 263 -18.59 -31.33 25.35
C GLN A 263 -19.85 -31.07 24.54
N ASN A 264 -20.04 -31.82 23.45
CA ASN A 264 -21.36 -31.93 22.82
C ASN A 264 -22.23 -32.78 23.76
N GLU A 265 -23.02 -32.11 24.59
CA GLU A 265 -24.24 -32.67 25.18
C GLU A 265 -25.36 -32.74 24.13
#